data_AF-A0A964LTR3-F1
#
_entry.id   AF-A0A964LTR3-F1
#
_cell.length_a   1.000
_cell.length_b   1.000
_cell.length_c   1.000
_cell.angle_alpha   90.00
_cell.angle_beta   90.00
_cell.angle_gamma   90.00
#
_symmetry.space_group_name_H-M   'P 1'
#
loop_
_entity.id
_entity.type
_entity.pdbx_description
1 polymer ?
#
loop_
_entity_poly.entity_id
_entity_poly.type
_entity_poly.pdbx_seq_one_letter_code
_entity_poly.pdbx_strand_id
1 'polypeptide(L)'
;MIRSRLRAPAKPTVNKINALYLSWNVYRGNGKVTFDPPQTKVWEDTRTASNSPWDQLWLPPAIPEDGMIAVTATFDRPGTYLLWGRADDGGLYDDGYITVNVTE
;
A
#
# COMPACT_ATOMS: atom_id res chain seq x y z
N MET A 1 -37.09 10.96 9.37
CA MET A 1 -36.19 11.89 10.08
C MET A 1 -34.90 11.24 10.62
N ILE A 2 -34.96 10.04 11.24
CA ILE A 2 -33.79 9.37 11.87
C ILE A 2 -32.72 8.92 10.86
N ARG A 3 -33.10 8.44 9.67
CA ARG A 3 -32.16 7.93 8.65
C ARG A 3 -31.14 8.97 8.16
N SER A 4 -31.47 10.27 8.18
CA SER A 4 -30.52 11.32 7.77
C SER A 4 -29.39 11.53 8.79
N ARG A 5 -29.64 11.23 10.07
CA ARG A 5 -28.66 11.43 11.16
C ARG A 5 -27.62 10.31 11.27
N LEU A 6 -27.87 9.16 10.62
CA LEU A 6 -26.93 8.04 10.55
C LEU A 6 -26.12 8.05 9.25
N ARG A 7 -26.36 9.01 8.36
CA ARG A 7 -25.63 9.09 7.09
C ARG A 7 -24.29 9.75 7.36
N ALA A 8 -23.21 9.08 6.98
CA ALA A 8 -21.89 9.69 7.02
C ALA A 8 -21.92 11.03 6.26
N PRO A 9 -21.23 12.08 6.75
CA PRO A 9 -21.15 13.36 6.07
C PRO A 9 -20.70 13.17 4.62
N ALA A 10 -21.31 13.92 3.70
CA ALA A 10 -20.83 13.96 2.33
C ALA A 10 -19.42 14.57 2.32
N LYS A 11 -18.43 13.82 1.85
CA LYS A 11 -17.07 14.30 1.63
C LYS A 11 -16.90 14.55 0.13
N PRO A 12 -16.98 15.81 -0.35
CA PRO A 12 -16.89 16.11 -1.77
C PRO A 12 -15.48 15.84 -2.34
N THR A 13 -14.47 15.86 -1.47
CA THR A 13 -13.11 15.43 -1.76
C THR A 13 -12.78 14.18 -0.96
N VAL A 14 -11.94 13.32 -1.52
CA VAL A 14 -11.36 12.23 -0.74
C VAL A 14 -10.41 12.79 0.30
N ASN A 15 -10.20 12.04 1.38
CA ASN A 15 -9.24 12.41 2.41
C ASN A 15 -8.26 11.27 2.59
N LYS A 16 -6.97 11.60 2.60
CA LYS A 16 -5.88 10.67 2.91
C LYS A 16 -5.56 10.78 4.39
N ILE A 17 -5.40 9.66 5.08
CA ILE A 17 -4.81 9.64 6.42
C ILE A 17 -3.30 9.87 6.27
N ASN A 18 -2.78 10.91 6.92
CA ASN A 18 -1.34 11.19 6.93
C ASN A 18 -0.67 10.30 7.98
N ALA A 19 0.18 9.40 7.52
CA ALA A 19 1.03 8.56 8.34
C ALA A 19 2.15 7.98 7.48
N LEU A 20 3.26 7.63 8.13
CA LEU A 20 4.36 6.92 7.48
C LEU A 20 3.95 5.48 7.16
N TYR A 21 4.11 5.07 5.91
CA TYR A 21 4.02 3.67 5.50
C TYR A 21 4.96 3.37 4.34
N LEU A 22 5.35 2.09 4.23
CA LEU A 22 6.03 1.53 3.07
C LEU A 22 5.05 0.66 2.29
N SER A 23 5.17 0.68 0.96
CA SER A 23 4.42 -0.22 0.08
C SER A 23 5.28 -0.74 -1.06
N TRP A 24 5.37 -2.06 -1.18
CA TRP A 24 5.95 -2.74 -2.33
C TRP A 24 4.89 -3.09 -3.38
N ASN A 25 5.25 -2.87 -4.64
CA ASN A 25 4.41 -3.10 -5.80
C ASN A 25 5.23 -3.75 -6.92
N VAL A 26 4.56 -4.50 -7.80
CA VAL A 26 5.18 -4.99 -9.04
C VAL A 26 4.99 -3.93 -10.12
N TYR A 27 6.09 -3.32 -10.57
CA TYR A 27 6.04 -2.36 -11.68
C TYR A 27 6.06 -3.09 -13.03
N ARG A 28 6.93 -4.10 -13.17
CA ARG A 28 6.96 -5.04 -14.31
C ARG A 28 7.37 -6.43 -13.85
N GLY A 29 6.89 -7.50 -14.50
CA GLY A 29 7.30 -8.85 -14.15
C GLY A 29 6.71 -9.92 -15.07
N ASN A 30 7.37 -11.08 -15.12
CA ASN A 30 6.96 -12.24 -15.93
C ASN A 30 5.83 -13.07 -15.30
N GLY A 31 5.51 -12.83 -14.03
CA GLY A 31 4.54 -13.61 -13.28
C GLY A 31 3.96 -12.85 -12.10
N LYS A 32 3.26 -13.57 -11.23
CA LYS A 32 2.64 -13.01 -10.03
C LYS A 32 3.70 -12.91 -8.92
N VAL A 33 3.71 -11.76 -8.24
CA VAL A 33 4.43 -11.58 -6.98
C VAL A 33 3.40 -11.28 -5.90
N THR A 34 3.50 -11.96 -4.77
CA THR A 34 2.71 -11.66 -3.56
C THR A 34 3.62 -11.15 -2.48
N PHE A 35 3.10 -10.24 -1.65
CA PHE A 35 3.84 -9.65 -0.54
C PHE A 35 3.16 -9.99 0.78
N ASP A 36 3.98 -10.30 1.79
CA ASP A 36 3.56 -10.51 3.17
C ASP A 36 4.42 -9.65 4.12
N PRO A 37 3.82 -8.77 4.95
CA PRO A 37 2.38 -8.51 5.08
C PRO A 37 1.76 -7.91 3.80
N PRO A 38 0.43 -7.93 3.65
CA PRO A 38 -0.26 -7.24 2.57
C PRO A 38 0.09 -5.75 2.54
N GLN A 39 0.52 -5.25 1.39
CA GLN A 39 1.03 -3.88 1.25
C GLN A 39 -0.12 -2.87 1.18
N THR A 40 0.11 -1.70 1.78
CA THR A 40 -0.82 -0.55 1.71
C THR A 40 -0.89 -0.05 0.27
N LYS A 41 -2.08 0.24 -0.26
CA LYS A 41 -2.22 0.82 -1.60
C LYS A 41 -1.65 2.23 -1.66
N VAL A 42 -0.95 2.53 -2.76
CA VAL A 42 -0.30 3.83 -3.01
C VAL A 42 -1.13 4.76 -3.89
N TRP A 43 -2.34 4.34 -4.28
CA TRP A 43 -3.29 5.11 -5.07
C TRP A 43 -4.62 5.25 -4.34
N GLU A 44 -5.41 6.23 -4.77
CA GLU A 44 -6.70 6.55 -4.18
C GLU A 44 -7.68 5.38 -4.31
N ASP A 45 -8.05 4.79 -3.16
CA ASP A 45 -9.11 3.79 -3.05
C ASP A 45 -9.89 4.06 -1.76
N THR A 46 -11.14 4.50 -1.91
CA THR A 46 -12.02 4.87 -0.79
C THR A 46 -12.95 3.73 -0.36
N ARG A 47 -12.85 2.56 -1.03
CA ARG A 47 -13.66 1.39 -0.66
C ARG A 47 -13.25 0.92 0.73
N THR A 48 -14.25 0.55 1.52
CA THR A 48 -14.07 0.04 2.88
C THR A 48 -13.24 -1.24 2.88
N ALA A 49 -12.30 -1.36 3.82
CA ALA A 49 -11.36 -2.47 3.96
C ALA A 49 -10.46 -2.71 2.73
N SER A 50 -10.13 -1.65 1.99
CA SER A 50 -9.32 -1.75 0.77
C SER A 50 -7.82 -1.68 1.02
N ASN A 51 -7.40 -1.57 2.29
CA ASN A 51 -6.02 -1.35 2.73
C ASN A 51 -5.37 -0.14 2.07
N SER A 52 -6.03 1.00 2.15
CA SER A 52 -5.69 2.25 1.46
C SER A 52 -5.73 3.41 2.44
N PRO A 53 -4.80 4.37 2.40
CA PRO A 53 -4.87 5.55 3.26
C PRO A 53 -6.11 6.44 3.02
N TRP A 54 -6.85 6.20 1.94
CA TRP A 54 -8.13 6.86 1.64
C TRP A 54 -9.36 6.06 2.12
N ASP A 55 -9.16 4.84 2.60
CA ASP A 55 -10.20 4.02 3.20
C ASP A 55 -10.54 4.55 4.61
N GLN A 56 -11.83 4.56 4.92
CA GLN A 56 -12.35 4.99 6.22
C GLN A 56 -11.85 4.15 7.41
N LEU A 57 -11.51 2.88 7.17
CA LEU A 57 -11.09 1.93 8.21
C LEU A 57 -9.61 1.60 8.17
N TRP A 58 -8.82 2.27 7.34
CA TRP A 58 -7.38 2.03 7.30
C TRP A 58 -6.71 2.58 8.55
N LEU A 59 -5.84 1.75 9.12
CA LEU A 59 -4.97 2.12 10.23
C LEU A 59 -3.54 2.11 9.72
N PRO A 60 -2.73 3.13 10.07
CA PRO A 60 -1.32 3.12 9.75
C PRO A 60 -0.64 1.86 10.30
N PRO A 61 0.25 1.21 9.51
CA PRO A 61 1.07 0.14 10.02
C PRO A 61 1.98 0.65 11.14
N ALA A 62 2.25 -0.19 12.14
CA ALA A 62 3.23 0.13 13.17
C ALA A 62 4.63 0.20 12.53
N ILE A 63 5.38 1.25 12.84
CA ILE A 63 6.76 1.40 12.40
C ILE A 63 7.68 0.78 13.46
N PRO A 64 8.56 -0.18 13.09
CA PRO A 64 9.54 -0.76 14.02
C PRO A 64 10.46 0.30 14.62
N GLU A 65 10.95 0.08 15.84
CA GLU A 65 11.84 1.03 16.55
C GLU A 65 13.16 1.28 15.81
N ASP A 66 13.67 0.26 15.10
CA ASP A 66 14.88 0.34 14.28
C ASP A 66 14.62 0.93 12.87
N GLY A 67 13.36 1.23 12.54
CA GLY A 67 12.93 1.75 11.24
C GLY A 67 12.97 0.73 10.10
N MET A 68 13.28 -0.54 10.37
CA MET A 68 13.47 -1.56 9.34
C MET A 68 12.17 -2.33 9.09
N ILE A 69 11.49 -2.02 7.99
CA ILE A 69 10.23 -2.68 7.62
C ILE A 69 10.53 -3.95 6.80
N ALA A 70 10.33 -5.12 7.41
CA ALA A 70 10.48 -6.40 6.74
C ALA A 70 9.24 -6.76 5.90
N VAL A 71 9.47 -7.18 4.65
CA VAL A 71 8.44 -7.67 3.72
C VAL A 71 8.98 -8.90 2.99
N THR A 72 8.19 -9.97 2.95
CA THR A 72 8.49 -11.17 2.15
C THR A 72 7.80 -11.06 0.81
N ALA A 73 8.58 -11.19 -0.27
CA ALA A 73 8.06 -11.28 -1.64
C ALA A 73 8.17 -12.72 -2.14
N THR A 74 7.05 -13.29 -2.60
CA THR A 74 6.99 -14.64 -3.18
C THR A 74 6.69 -14.55 -4.66
N PHE A 75 7.53 -15.18 -5.48
CA PHE A 75 7.43 -15.22 -6.94
C PHE A 75 6.86 -16.56 -7.39
N ASP A 76 5.86 -16.55 -8.27
CA ASP A 76 5.19 -17.78 -8.72
C ASP A 76 5.96 -18.55 -9.80
N ARG A 77 6.97 -17.94 -10.42
CA ARG A 77 7.79 -18.54 -11.49
C ARG A 77 9.14 -17.80 -11.65
N PRO A 78 10.14 -18.40 -12.32
CA PRO A 78 11.35 -17.72 -12.75
C PRO A 78 11.08 -16.54 -13.70
N GLY A 79 11.97 -15.54 -13.70
CA GLY A 79 11.88 -14.37 -14.57
C GLY A 79 12.57 -13.13 -14.03
N THR A 80 12.40 -11.99 -14.72
CA THR A 80 12.91 -10.68 -14.32
C THR A 80 11.77 -9.79 -13.87
N TYR A 81 11.87 -9.26 -12.66
CA TYR A 81 10.84 -8.46 -12.02
C TYR A 81 11.42 -7.10 -11.64
N LEU A 82 10.75 -6.02 -12.04
CA LEU A 82 11.02 -4.68 -11.54
C LEU A 82 10.00 -4.39 -10.43
N LEU A 83 10.47 -4.44 -9.19
CA LEU A 83 9.68 -4.08 -8.02
C LEU A 83 9.89 -2.60 -7.71
N TRP A 84 8.83 -1.98 -7.22
CA TRP A 84 8.76 -0.58 -6.87
C TRP A 84 8.28 -0.45 -5.42
N GLY A 85 9.11 0.15 -4.58
CA GLY A 85 8.79 0.51 -3.21
C GLY A 85 8.49 2.00 -3.11
N ARG A 86 7.44 2.37 -2.38
CA ARG A 86 7.14 3.76 -2.02
C ARG A 86 7.13 3.92 -0.51
N ALA A 87 7.90 4.88 0.01
CA ALA A 87 7.73 5.41 1.35
C ALA A 87 6.90 6.69 1.27
N ASP A 88 5.86 6.82 2.07
CA ASP A 88 4.91 7.95 2.03
C ASP A 88 4.49 8.33 3.45
N ASP A 89 4.52 9.61 3.78
CA ASP A 89 4.14 10.14 5.10
C ASP A 89 2.79 10.88 5.11
N GLY A 90 2.11 10.92 3.96
CA GLY A 90 0.87 11.66 3.73
C GLY A 90 1.07 13.02 3.06
N GLY A 91 2.25 13.63 3.17
CA GLY A 91 2.60 14.90 2.53
C GLY A 91 3.61 14.74 1.41
N LEU A 92 4.69 13.99 1.66
CA LEU A 92 5.73 13.65 0.71
C LEU A 92 5.81 12.14 0.52
N TYR A 93 6.39 11.74 -0.60
CA TYR A 93 6.74 10.35 -0.86
C TYR A 93 8.06 10.29 -1.62
N ASP A 94 8.72 9.14 -1.51
CA ASP A 94 9.89 8.79 -2.32
C ASP A 94 9.75 7.36 -2.85
N ASP A 95 10.26 7.15 -4.06
CA ASP A 95 10.10 5.91 -4.82
C ASP A 95 11.46 5.25 -5.08
N GLY A 96 11.59 3.98 -4.68
CA GLY A 96 12.75 3.13 -4.94
C GLY A 96 12.39 1.99 -5.88
N TYR A 97 13.32 1.62 -6.77
CA TYR A 97 13.13 0.52 -7.72
C TYR A 97 14.23 -0.52 -7.58
N ILE A 98 13.85 -1.80 -7.60
CA ILE A 98 14.80 -2.92 -7.61
C ILE A 98 14.45 -3.91 -8.72
N THR A 99 15.48 -4.40 -9.40
CA THR A 99 15.34 -5.49 -10.38
C THR A 99 15.71 -6.80 -9.70
N VAL A 100 14.80 -7.76 -9.67
CA VAL A 100 14.99 -9.11 -9.14
C VAL A 100 14.99 -10.10 -10.29
N ASN A 101 16.04 -10.93 -10.38
CA ASN A 101 16.10 -12.05 -11.30
C ASN A 101 15.89 -13.34 -10.51
N VAL A 102 14.83 -14.07 -10.85
CA VAL A 102 14.47 -15.36 -10.23
C VAL A 102 14.82 -16.46 -11.22
N THR A 103 15.62 -17.42 -10.78
CA THR A 103 16.03 -18.61 -11.55
C THR A 103 15.49 -19.88 -10.90
N GLU A 104 15.52 -21.00 -11.63
CA GLU A 104 15.29 -22.33 -11.07
C GLU A 104 16.40 -22.74 -10.08
#